data_AF-A0ABD5LUW7-F1
#
_entry.id   AF-A0ABD5LUW7-F1
#
_cell.length_a   1.000
_cell.length_b   1.000
_cell.length_c   1.000
_cell.angle_alpha   90.00
_cell.angle_beta   90.00
_cell.angle_gamma   90.00
#
_symmetry.space_group_name_H-M   'P 1'
#
loop_
_entity.id
_entity.type
_entity.pdbx_description
1 polymer ?
#
loop_
_entity_poly.entity_id
_entity_poly.type
_entity_poly.pdbx_seq_one_letter_code
_entity_poly.pdbx_strand_id
1 'polypeptide(L)'
;MTQRAEVIRKILRNGPEPARQLANIMNISQPTLSRALKMLSNDIVQIGSGRSIQYALRDGSRGFNSVPIYRINEEGKIKLLGKLTPVYPAGFVMEQVDNVNRYSEGLPWWLFDMRPQGYLGRAYAATYSAELGLPHNPDSWSDTDIIRALIAHGHDAVGNLLIGNRQKHFLAMPIPAVVARSTTYPTLARAVSSGKILAHPQVANNPNFVPIPIEAMSSLNLRLLTIMLSASVGVISCKLSILP
;
A
#
# COMPACT_ATOMS: atom_id res chain seq x y z
N MET A 1 34.81 13.86 8.15
CA MET A 1 33.79 13.69 7.08
C MET A 1 32.50 13.07 7.63
N THR A 2 32.58 12.02 8.45
CA THR A 2 31.45 11.34 9.11
C THR A 2 30.53 12.27 9.92
N GLN A 3 31.09 13.28 10.61
CA GLN A 3 30.31 14.26 11.37
C GLN A 3 29.28 15.02 10.52
N ARG A 4 29.62 15.35 9.27
CA ARG A 4 28.71 16.09 8.37
C ARG A 4 27.54 15.23 7.94
N ALA A 5 27.80 13.95 7.67
CA ALA A 5 26.75 12.98 7.34
C ALA A 5 25.77 12.81 8.51
N GLU A 6 26.26 12.74 9.74
CA GLU A 6 25.42 12.68 10.94
C GLU A 6 24.58 13.94 11.16
N VAL A 7 25.14 15.13 10.91
CA VAL A 7 24.38 16.38 10.97
C VAL A 7 23.27 16.40 9.93
N ILE A 8 23.53 15.96 8.69
CA ILE A 8 22.51 15.85 7.64
C ILE A 8 21.40 14.88 8.07
N ARG A 9 21.76 13.68 8.58
CA ARG A 9 20.79 12.72 9.11
C ARG A 9 19.93 13.35 10.21
N LYS A 10 20.54 14.09 11.15
CA LYS A 10 19.82 14.76 12.23
C LYS A 10 18.82 15.80 11.72
N ILE A 11 19.21 16.60 10.73
CA ILE A 11 18.31 17.60 10.11
C ILE A 11 17.14 16.88 9.40
N LEU A 12 17.45 15.89 8.55
CA LEU A 12 16.46 15.18 7.74
C LEU A 12 15.53 14.26 8.55
N ARG A 13 15.82 13.99 9.83
CA ARG A 13 14.87 13.33 10.75
C ARG A 13 13.61 14.17 11.00
N ASN A 14 13.69 15.50 10.81
CA ASN A 14 12.55 16.40 10.99
C ASN A 14 11.69 16.53 9.73
N GLY A 15 12.19 16.09 8.57
CA GLY A 15 11.45 16.11 7.30
C GLY A 15 12.35 16.32 6.08
N PRO A 16 11.74 16.31 4.87
CA PRO A 16 12.45 16.60 3.63
C PRO A 16 12.97 18.04 3.59
N GLU A 17 14.22 18.23 3.18
CA GLU A 17 14.84 19.56 3.11
C GLU A 17 15.53 19.79 1.75
N PRO A 18 15.43 20.99 1.16
CA PRO A 18 16.12 21.31 -0.08
C PRO A 18 17.63 21.46 0.12
N ALA A 19 18.40 21.15 -0.92
CA ALA A 19 19.86 21.20 -0.89
C ALA A 19 20.41 22.56 -0.40
N ARG A 20 19.77 23.66 -0.83
CA ARG A 20 20.17 25.01 -0.45
C ARG A 20 20.00 25.26 1.05
N GLN A 21 18.91 24.75 1.64
CA GLN A 21 18.65 24.91 3.06
C GLN A 21 19.62 24.08 3.90
N LEU A 22 19.93 22.85 3.48
CA LEU A 22 20.98 22.04 4.11
C LEU A 22 22.35 22.73 4.10
N ALA A 23 22.73 23.33 2.97
CA ALA A 23 23.99 24.07 2.85
C ALA A 23 24.03 25.29 3.78
N ASN A 24 22.92 26.04 3.87
CA ASN A 24 22.79 27.21 4.72
C ASN A 24 22.86 26.85 6.21
N ILE A 25 22.09 25.85 6.66
CA ILE A 25 22.05 25.40 8.06
C ILE A 25 23.45 24.95 8.51
N MET A 26 24.17 24.25 7.64
CA MET A 26 25.51 23.75 7.92
C MET A 26 26.62 24.78 7.69
N ASN A 27 26.29 25.95 7.13
CA ASN A 27 27.24 26.97 6.68
C ASN A 27 28.39 26.40 5.82
N ILE A 28 28.03 25.61 4.79
CA ILE A 28 29.00 24.99 3.87
C ILE A 28 28.73 25.31 2.41
N SER A 29 29.78 25.20 1.58
CA SER A 29 29.65 25.34 0.13
C SER A 29 28.90 24.17 -0.50
N GLN A 30 28.23 24.44 -1.63
CA GLN A 30 27.48 23.43 -2.41
C GLN A 30 28.33 22.21 -2.84
N PRO A 31 29.62 22.35 -3.27
CA PRO A 31 30.47 21.20 -3.55
C PRO A 31 30.73 20.32 -2.32
N THR A 32 30.83 20.93 -1.14
CA THR A 32 31.03 20.19 0.12
C THR A 32 29.78 19.41 0.50
N LEU A 33 28.60 20.02 0.35
CA LEU A 33 27.32 19.36 0.59
C LEU A 33 27.12 18.20 -0.38
N SER A 34 27.37 18.39 -1.67
CA SER A 34 27.23 17.36 -2.69
C SER A 34 28.07 16.11 -2.38
N ARG A 35 29.32 16.30 -1.93
CA ARG A 35 30.17 15.18 -1.48
C ARG A 35 29.60 14.46 -0.27
N ALA A 36 29.05 15.19 0.71
CA ALA A 36 28.44 14.60 1.90
C ALA A 36 27.15 13.83 1.57
N LEU A 37 26.29 14.37 0.70
CA LEU A 37 25.07 13.72 0.23
C LEU A 37 25.38 12.46 -0.58
N LYS A 38 26.44 12.47 -1.39
CA LYS A 38 26.89 11.28 -2.13
C LYS A 38 27.29 10.12 -1.21
N MET A 39 27.85 10.42 -0.03
CA MET A 39 28.14 9.38 0.97
C MET A 39 26.87 8.81 1.62
N LEU A 40 25.79 9.59 1.65
CA LEU A 40 24.49 9.21 2.22
C LEU A 40 23.51 8.67 1.18
N SER A 41 23.93 8.40 -0.06
CA SER A 41 23.03 8.07 -1.17
C SER A 41 22.11 6.89 -0.90
N ASN A 42 22.54 5.94 -0.07
CA ASN A 42 21.75 4.77 0.31
C ASN A 42 20.74 5.07 1.42
N ASP A 43 20.97 6.11 2.22
CA ASP A 43 20.14 6.49 3.36
C ASP A 43 19.12 7.56 3.00
N ILE A 44 19.35 8.32 1.93
CA ILE A 44 18.47 9.41 1.50
C ILE A 44 17.69 9.04 0.24
N VAL A 45 16.58 9.73 0.04
CA VAL A 45 15.79 9.73 -1.19
C VAL A 45 15.73 11.16 -1.71
N GLN A 46 16.06 11.34 -2.98
CA GLN A 46 15.88 12.61 -3.66
C GLN A 46 14.42 12.75 -4.12
N ILE A 47 13.79 13.89 -3.87
CA ILE A 47 12.42 14.21 -4.25
C ILE A 47 12.45 15.40 -5.20
N GLY A 48 11.65 15.37 -6.27
CA GLY A 48 11.60 16.45 -7.25
C GLY A 48 12.82 16.53 -8.18
N SER A 49 12.88 17.59 -9.00
CA SER A 49 13.88 17.77 -10.05
C SER A 49 14.34 19.22 -10.17
N GLY A 50 15.56 19.42 -10.68
CA GLY A 50 16.13 20.75 -10.90
C GLY A 50 16.19 21.60 -9.63
N ARG A 51 15.45 22.72 -9.60
CA ARG A 51 15.45 23.68 -8.49
C ARG A 51 14.56 23.27 -7.30
N SER A 52 13.67 22.29 -7.48
CA SER A 52 12.78 21.79 -6.41
C SER A 52 13.30 20.53 -5.74
N ILE A 53 14.57 20.19 -5.93
CA ILE A 53 15.18 19.01 -5.31
C ILE A 53 15.19 19.14 -3.79
N GLN A 54 14.58 18.16 -3.14
CA GLN A 54 14.60 17.95 -1.71
C GLN A 54 15.20 16.58 -1.40
N TYR A 55 15.77 16.43 -0.22
CA TYR A 55 16.27 15.15 0.27
C TYR A 55 15.48 14.75 1.49
N ALA A 56 15.03 13.50 1.54
CA ALA A 56 14.40 12.90 2.71
C ALA A 56 15.26 11.75 3.22
N LEU A 57 15.26 11.51 4.54
CA LEU A 57 15.95 10.39 5.14
C LEU A 57 15.04 9.15 5.16
N ARG A 58 15.54 8.01 4.66
CA ARG A 58 14.85 6.72 4.73
C ARG A 58 14.65 6.30 6.18
N ASP A 59 13.47 5.77 6.47
CA ASP A 59 13.11 5.30 7.80
C ASP A 59 13.01 3.78 7.85
N GLY A 60 14.16 3.12 8.09
CA GLY A 60 14.24 1.67 8.25
C GLY A 60 13.70 1.15 9.59
N SER A 61 13.32 2.04 10.52
CA SER A 61 12.80 1.62 11.84
C SER A 61 11.36 1.08 11.79
N ARG A 62 10.66 1.29 10.67
CA ARG A 62 9.25 0.95 10.45
C ARG A 62 8.96 -0.53 10.19
N GLY A 63 9.98 -1.38 10.26
CA GLY A 63 9.85 -2.82 10.02
C GLY A 63 9.77 -3.23 8.55
N PHE A 64 9.90 -2.29 7.62
CA PHE A 64 10.08 -2.53 6.19
C PHE A 64 10.89 -1.41 5.54
N ASN A 65 11.55 -1.72 4.41
CA ASN A 65 12.32 -0.77 3.62
C ASN A 65 11.50 -0.30 2.40
N SER A 66 12.13 -0.12 1.25
CA SER A 66 11.42 0.15 0.00
C SER A 66 10.60 -1.06 -0.44
N VAL A 67 9.32 -0.84 -0.69
CA VAL A 67 8.36 -1.88 -1.08
C VAL A 67 7.90 -1.62 -2.51
N PRO A 68 8.01 -2.59 -3.43
CA PRO A 68 7.54 -2.39 -4.79
C PRO A 68 6.01 -2.34 -4.83
N ILE A 69 5.46 -1.41 -5.60
CA ILE A 69 4.03 -1.25 -5.84
C ILE A 69 3.76 -1.63 -7.29
N TYR A 70 2.82 -2.53 -7.50
CA TYR A 70 2.39 -2.96 -8.82
C TYR A 70 0.95 -2.54 -9.05
N ARG A 71 0.60 -2.31 -10.31
CA ARG A 71 -0.77 -2.04 -10.75
C ARG A 71 -1.20 -3.12 -11.72
N ILE A 72 -2.41 -3.61 -11.55
CA ILE A 72 -3.08 -4.49 -12.51
C ILE A 72 -3.81 -3.57 -13.50
N ASN A 73 -3.47 -3.69 -14.79
CA ASN A 73 -4.15 -2.94 -15.85
C ASN A 73 -5.48 -3.61 -16.25
N GLU A 74 -6.23 -2.99 -17.14
CA GLU A 74 -7.54 -3.46 -17.60
C GLU A 74 -7.46 -4.83 -18.30
N GLU A 75 -6.32 -5.14 -18.91
CA GLU A 75 -6.06 -6.46 -19.51
C GLU A 75 -5.71 -7.55 -18.47
N GLY A 76 -5.65 -7.22 -17.18
CA GLY A 76 -5.30 -8.15 -16.11
C GLY A 76 -3.80 -8.43 -15.96
N LYS A 77 -2.95 -7.67 -16.65
CA LYS A 77 -1.48 -7.74 -16.57
C LYS A 77 -0.96 -6.89 -15.42
N ILE A 78 0.03 -7.45 -14.73
CA ILE A 78 0.72 -6.79 -13.62
C ILE A 78 1.84 -5.90 -14.20
N LYS A 79 1.82 -4.61 -13.87
CA LYS A 79 2.88 -3.65 -14.21
C LYS A 79 3.48 -3.07 -12.94
N LEU A 80 4.80 -2.92 -12.90
CA LEU A 80 5.47 -2.21 -11.81
C LEU A 80 5.15 -0.71 -11.92
N LEU A 81 4.58 -0.14 -10.85
CA LEU A 81 4.31 1.30 -10.75
C LEU A 81 5.53 2.04 -10.19
N GLY A 82 6.24 1.41 -9.25
CA GLY A 82 7.42 1.99 -8.61
C GLY A 82 7.72 1.33 -7.27
N LYS A 83 8.41 2.06 -6.40
CA LYS A 83 8.72 1.63 -5.03
C LYS A 83 8.25 2.69 -4.03
N LEU A 84 7.54 2.25 -3.00
CA LEU A 84 7.16 3.08 -1.87
C LEU A 84 8.21 2.94 -0.78
N THR A 85 8.87 4.04 -0.42
CA THR A 85 9.94 4.09 0.56
C THR A 85 9.47 4.89 1.79
N PRO A 86 9.51 4.31 3.00
CA PRO A 86 9.23 5.08 4.22
C PRO A 86 10.35 6.09 4.49
N VAL A 87 9.97 7.31 4.87
CA VAL A 87 10.91 8.40 5.18
C VAL A 87 10.52 9.15 6.44
N TYR A 88 11.49 9.73 7.13
CA TYR A 88 11.24 10.57 8.30
C TYR A 88 10.47 11.85 7.95
N PRO A 89 9.65 12.38 8.89
CA PRO A 89 9.35 11.81 10.21
C PRO A 89 8.29 10.69 10.15
N ALA A 90 7.21 10.91 9.41
CA ALA A 90 6.09 9.96 9.24
C ALA A 90 5.73 9.72 7.76
N GLY A 91 6.48 10.28 6.82
CA GLY A 91 6.12 10.32 5.40
C GLY A 91 6.52 9.10 4.59
N PHE A 92 6.16 9.14 3.30
CA PHE A 92 6.54 8.17 2.29
C PHE A 92 6.99 8.88 1.01
N VAL A 93 7.92 8.26 0.29
CA VAL A 93 8.30 8.66 -1.07
C VAL A 93 7.93 7.54 -2.03
N MET A 94 7.13 7.87 -3.04
CA MET A 94 6.86 6.99 -4.17
C MET A 94 7.89 7.27 -5.27
N GLU A 95 8.82 6.34 -5.46
CA GLU A 95 9.83 6.32 -6.52
C GLU A 95 9.21 5.62 -7.75
N GLN A 96 8.59 6.39 -8.65
CA GLN A 96 7.92 5.86 -9.83
C GLN A 96 8.92 5.41 -10.91
N VAL A 97 8.50 4.48 -11.77
CA VAL A 97 9.35 3.94 -12.86
C VAL A 97 9.72 5.01 -13.90
N ASP A 98 8.95 6.09 -14.00
CA ASP A 98 9.24 7.25 -14.84
C ASP A 98 10.27 8.23 -14.22
N ASN A 99 10.93 7.84 -13.12
CA ASN A 99 11.87 8.64 -12.34
C ASN A 99 11.24 9.89 -11.69
N VAL A 100 9.92 9.91 -11.51
CA VAL A 100 9.25 10.96 -10.74
C VAL A 100 9.10 10.50 -9.29
N ASN A 101 9.86 11.13 -8.40
CA ASN A 101 9.78 10.86 -6.96
C ASN A 101 8.79 11.82 -6.30
N ARG A 102 7.70 11.27 -5.77
CA ARG A 102 6.62 12.03 -5.11
C ARG A 102 6.62 11.77 -3.61
N TYR A 103 6.70 12.83 -2.83
CA TYR A 103 6.59 12.78 -1.38
C TYR A 103 5.13 12.86 -0.92
N SER A 104 4.82 12.23 0.20
CA SER A 104 3.53 12.34 0.89
C SER A 104 3.77 12.43 2.40
N GLU A 105 3.09 13.39 3.04
CA GLU A 105 3.05 13.57 4.48
C GLU A 105 2.13 12.51 5.10
N GLY A 106 2.63 11.28 5.19
CA GLY A 106 1.87 10.10 5.62
C GLY A 106 1.47 9.20 4.44
N LEU A 107 0.51 8.32 4.69
CA LEU A 107 0.03 7.36 3.70
C LEU A 107 -0.48 8.10 2.46
N PRO A 108 -0.03 7.75 1.25
CA PRO A 108 -0.55 8.37 0.03
C PRO A 108 -2.07 8.15 -0.10
N TRP A 109 -2.79 9.20 -0.50
CA TRP A 109 -4.27 9.20 -0.58
C TRP A 109 -4.84 8.04 -1.42
N TRP A 110 -4.12 7.61 -2.46
CA TRP A 110 -4.52 6.50 -3.33
C TRP A 110 -4.39 5.11 -2.68
N LEU A 111 -3.85 5.01 -1.46
CA LEU A 111 -3.86 3.80 -0.63
C LEU A 111 -4.95 3.82 0.45
N PHE A 112 -5.71 4.91 0.58
CA PHE A 112 -6.69 5.04 1.65
C PHE A 112 -7.81 4.01 1.57
N ASP A 113 -8.19 3.61 0.36
CA ASP A 113 -9.24 2.61 0.12
C ASP A 113 -8.78 1.19 0.45
N MET A 114 -7.46 0.95 0.49
CA MET A 114 -6.88 -0.35 0.84
C MET A 114 -6.84 -0.58 2.36
N ARG A 115 -7.12 0.44 3.16
CA ARG A 115 -7.08 0.35 4.63
C ARG A 115 -8.14 -0.65 5.13
N PRO A 116 -7.77 -1.58 6.02
CA PRO A 116 -8.75 -2.40 6.71
C PRO A 116 -9.66 -1.51 7.54
N GLN A 117 -10.93 -1.41 7.16
CA GLN A 117 -11.92 -0.56 7.83
C GLN A 117 -13.30 -1.21 7.90
N GLY A 118 -14.15 -0.67 8.76
CA GLY A 118 -15.52 -1.15 8.95
C GLY A 118 -15.58 -2.57 9.52
N TYR A 119 -16.66 -3.30 9.20
CA TYR A 119 -16.88 -4.64 9.73
C TYR A 119 -15.78 -5.64 9.32
N LEU A 120 -15.44 -5.68 8.02
CA LEU A 120 -14.43 -6.61 7.50
C LEU A 120 -13.02 -6.24 7.97
N GLY A 121 -12.70 -4.95 8.05
CA GLY A 121 -11.43 -4.50 8.62
C GLY A 121 -11.25 -4.94 10.07
N ARG A 122 -12.31 -4.85 10.89
CA ARG A 122 -12.28 -5.34 12.28
C ARG A 122 -12.17 -6.86 12.36
N ALA A 123 -12.85 -7.61 11.51
CA ALA A 123 -12.72 -9.07 11.46
C ALA A 123 -11.30 -9.50 11.05
N TYR A 124 -10.71 -8.81 10.06
CA TYR A 124 -9.32 -9.01 9.65
C TYR A 124 -8.34 -8.71 10.79
N ALA A 125 -8.47 -7.54 11.43
CA ALA A 125 -7.61 -7.18 12.55
C ALA A 125 -7.78 -8.18 13.72
N ALA A 126 -9.00 -8.61 14.02
CA ALA A 126 -9.22 -9.60 15.07
C ALA A 126 -8.52 -10.94 14.81
N THR A 127 -8.37 -11.31 13.54
CA THR A 127 -7.74 -12.56 13.13
C THR A 127 -6.21 -12.45 13.06
N TYR A 128 -5.69 -11.37 12.46
CA TYR A 128 -4.27 -11.30 12.06
C TYR A 128 -3.44 -10.27 12.84
N SER A 129 -4.05 -9.38 13.63
CA SER A 129 -3.30 -8.33 14.36
C SER A 129 -2.21 -8.91 15.27
N ALA A 130 -2.49 -10.01 15.98
CA ALA A 130 -1.54 -10.66 16.86
C ALA A 130 -0.31 -11.21 16.10
N GLU A 131 -0.54 -11.87 14.96
CA GLU A 131 0.54 -12.39 14.10
C GLU A 131 1.42 -11.26 13.55
N LEU A 132 0.79 -10.14 13.18
CA LEU A 132 1.48 -8.97 12.61
C LEU A 132 2.10 -8.06 13.68
N GLY A 133 1.83 -8.31 14.98
CA GLY A 133 2.23 -7.42 16.08
C GLY A 133 1.63 -6.02 15.97
N LEU A 134 0.37 -5.94 15.53
CA LEU A 134 -0.40 -4.70 15.37
C LEU A 134 -1.47 -4.57 16.46
N PRO A 135 -1.99 -3.35 16.71
CA PRO A 135 -3.14 -3.17 17.59
C PRO A 135 -4.35 -3.98 17.14
N HIS A 136 -5.17 -4.45 18.09
CA HIS A 136 -6.36 -5.25 17.76
C HIS A 136 -7.44 -4.44 17.03
N ASN A 137 -7.54 -3.13 17.33
CA ASN A 137 -8.50 -2.25 16.68
C ASN A 137 -7.87 -1.59 15.42
N PRO A 138 -8.37 -1.84 14.20
CA PRO A 138 -7.83 -1.24 12.97
C PRO A 138 -7.93 0.29 12.95
N ASP A 139 -8.88 0.89 13.68
CA ASP A 139 -9.03 2.35 13.74
C ASP A 139 -7.84 3.03 14.47
N SER A 140 -7.04 2.26 15.20
CA SER A 140 -5.82 2.72 15.88
C SER A 140 -4.53 2.49 15.09
N TRP A 141 -4.64 1.95 13.87
CA TRP A 141 -3.46 1.64 13.06
C TRP A 141 -2.84 2.91 12.50
N SER A 142 -1.52 3.03 12.65
CA SER A 142 -0.76 4.05 11.97
C SER A 142 -0.65 3.76 10.47
N ASP A 143 -0.28 4.76 9.68
CA ASP A 143 0.05 4.58 8.26
C ASP A 143 1.09 3.48 8.02
N THR A 144 2.01 3.32 8.98
CA THR A 144 3.02 2.26 8.96
C THR A 144 2.39 0.88 9.17
N ASP A 145 1.46 0.75 10.11
CA ASP A 145 0.76 -0.50 10.40
C ASP A 145 -0.11 -0.94 9.23
N ILE A 146 -0.76 0.02 8.56
CA ILE A 146 -1.51 -0.20 7.32
C ILE A 146 -0.60 -0.80 6.25
N ILE A 147 0.56 -0.20 5.99
CA ILE A 147 1.49 -0.71 4.98
C ILE A 147 2.02 -2.10 5.39
N ARG A 148 2.35 -2.33 6.67
CA ARG A 148 2.78 -3.65 7.17
C ARG A 148 1.72 -4.72 6.92
N ALA A 149 0.45 -4.42 7.23
CA ALA A 149 -0.66 -5.32 6.95
C ALA A 149 -0.84 -5.58 5.44
N LEU A 150 -0.68 -4.55 4.60
CA LEU A 150 -0.79 -4.69 3.15
C LEU A 150 0.39 -5.44 2.52
N ILE A 151 1.59 -5.35 3.09
CA ILE A 151 2.73 -6.18 2.65
C ILE A 151 2.45 -7.66 2.93
N ALA A 152 1.88 -7.98 4.10
CA ALA A 152 1.59 -9.34 4.52
C ALA A 152 0.40 -9.96 3.76
N HIS A 153 -0.73 -9.24 3.68
CA HIS A 153 -1.99 -9.78 3.16
C HIS A 153 -2.64 -8.94 2.04
N GLY A 154 -1.99 -7.89 1.52
CA GLY A 154 -2.55 -6.98 0.51
C GLY A 154 -2.74 -7.54 -0.90
N HIS A 155 -2.49 -8.84 -1.12
CA HIS A 155 -2.86 -9.54 -2.36
C HIS A 155 -4.38 -9.61 -2.62
N ASP A 156 -5.20 -9.44 -1.57
CA ASP A 156 -6.67 -9.42 -1.62
C ASP A 156 -7.26 -8.11 -1.10
N ALA A 157 -6.48 -7.04 -1.16
CA ALA A 157 -6.97 -5.72 -0.80
C ALA A 157 -7.86 -5.14 -1.92
N VAL A 158 -8.74 -4.22 -1.54
CA VAL A 158 -9.59 -3.47 -2.47
C VAL A 158 -8.72 -2.66 -3.44
N GLY A 159 -9.15 -2.54 -4.69
CA GLY A 159 -8.45 -1.78 -5.73
C GLY A 159 -7.65 -2.63 -6.71
N ASN A 160 -6.76 -1.99 -7.46
CA ASN A 160 -5.95 -2.62 -8.52
C ASN A 160 -4.44 -2.58 -8.23
N LEU A 161 -4.06 -2.33 -6.98
CA LEU A 161 -2.67 -2.24 -6.56
C LEU A 161 -2.26 -3.49 -5.78
N LEU A 162 -1.04 -3.96 -6.04
CA LEU A 162 -0.40 -5.02 -5.26
C LEU A 162 0.81 -4.41 -4.56
N ILE A 163 0.85 -4.55 -3.24
CA ILE A 163 1.94 -4.03 -2.40
C ILE A 163 2.91 -5.17 -2.10
N GLY A 164 4.19 -4.92 -2.36
CA GLY A 164 5.27 -5.89 -2.14
C GLY A 164 5.32 -7.00 -3.19
N ASN A 165 6.02 -8.07 -2.86
CA ASN A 165 6.31 -9.19 -3.77
C ASN A 165 5.16 -10.21 -3.82
N ARG A 166 3.92 -9.75 -4.02
CA ARG A 166 2.71 -10.59 -3.96
C ARG A 166 2.13 -10.98 -5.34
N GLN A 167 2.83 -10.67 -6.44
CA GLN A 167 2.37 -10.99 -7.80
C GLN A 167 2.13 -12.49 -7.97
N LYS A 168 3.04 -13.33 -7.46
CA LYS A 168 2.93 -14.80 -7.55
C LYS A 168 1.67 -15.32 -6.85
N HIS A 169 1.37 -14.79 -5.66
CA HIS A 169 0.16 -15.14 -4.92
C HIS A 169 -1.09 -14.75 -5.70
N PHE A 170 -1.13 -13.52 -6.24
CA PHE A 170 -2.24 -13.07 -7.09
C PHE A 170 -2.42 -13.93 -8.35
N LEU A 171 -1.32 -14.32 -9.01
CA LEU A 171 -1.38 -15.16 -10.20
C LEU A 171 -1.84 -16.60 -9.89
N ALA A 172 -1.47 -17.11 -8.72
CA ALA A 172 -1.83 -18.43 -8.22
C ALA A 172 -3.25 -18.51 -7.63
N MET A 173 -3.93 -17.38 -7.43
CA MET A 173 -5.32 -17.39 -6.99
C MET A 173 -6.20 -18.13 -7.99
N PRO A 174 -7.12 -18.97 -7.53
CA PRO A 174 -8.08 -19.63 -8.39
C PRO A 174 -8.94 -18.57 -9.09
N ILE A 175 -9.28 -18.84 -10.35
CA ILE A 175 -10.20 -18.00 -11.11
C ILE A 175 -11.55 -18.01 -10.36
N PRO A 176 -12.19 -16.85 -10.14
CA PRO A 176 -13.49 -16.79 -9.49
C PRO A 176 -14.49 -17.73 -10.18
N ALA A 177 -15.09 -18.62 -9.40
CA ALA A 177 -16.13 -19.51 -9.89
C ALA A 177 -17.49 -18.79 -9.87
N VAL A 178 -18.33 -19.10 -10.85
CA VAL A 178 -19.72 -18.65 -10.88
C VAL A 178 -20.50 -19.36 -9.76
N VAL A 179 -21.31 -18.63 -9.01
CA VAL A 179 -22.11 -19.20 -7.90
C VAL A 179 -23.57 -18.78 -7.96
N ALA A 180 -24.45 -19.62 -7.39
CA ALA A 180 -25.86 -19.32 -7.22
C ALA A 180 -26.06 -18.24 -6.14
N ARG A 181 -26.35 -17.00 -6.58
CA ARG A 181 -26.47 -15.84 -5.69
C ARG A 181 -27.47 -16.03 -4.55
N SER A 182 -28.63 -16.61 -4.87
CA SER A 182 -29.76 -16.77 -3.94
C SER A 182 -29.45 -17.68 -2.74
N THR A 183 -28.51 -18.61 -2.87
CA THR A 183 -28.16 -19.58 -1.83
C THR A 183 -26.78 -19.33 -1.25
N THR A 184 -25.80 -18.96 -2.06
CA THR A 184 -24.41 -18.78 -1.63
C THR A 184 -24.25 -17.51 -0.80
N TYR A 185 -24.82 -16.37 -1.21
CA TYR A 185 -24.61 -15.11 -0.48
C TYR A 185 -25.18 -15.11 0.94
N PRO A 186 -26.42 -15.59 1.19
CA PRO A 186 -26.93 -15.67 2.56
C PRO A 186 -26.09 -16.59 3.46
N THR A 187 -25.54 -17.66 2.89
CA THR A 187 -24.67 -18.61 3.62
C THR A 187 -23.35 -17.95 4.01
N LEU A 188 -22.71 -17.25 3.08
CA LEU A 188 -21.49 -16.47 3.34
C LEU A 188 -21.73 -15.36 4.38
N ALA A 189 -22.82 -14.61 4.24
CA ALA A 189 -23.18 -13.54 5.17
C ALA A 189 -23.40 -14.06 6.60
N ARG A 190 -24.08 -15.21 6.76
CA ARG A 190 -24.27 -15.87 8.06
C ARG A 190 -22.96 -16.34 8.68
N ALA A 191 -22.04 -16.86 7.87
CA ALA A 191 -20.79 -17.33 8.40
C ALA A 191 -19.87 -16.18 8.86
N VAL A 192 -19.74 -15.14 8.02
CA VAL A 192 -19.00 -13.93 8.35
C VAL A 192 -19.56 -13.27 9.62
N SER A 193 -20.89 -13.14 9.72
CA SER A 193 -21.54 -12.57 10.92
C SER A 193 -21.34 -13.38 12.20
N SER A 194 -21.07 -14.68 12.10
CA SER A 194 -20.74 -15.55 13.25
C SER A 194 -19.27 -15.50 13.67
N GLY A 195 -18.45 -14.64 13.05
CA GLY A 195 -17.01 -14.54 13.32
C GLY A 195 -16.19 -15.73 12.78
N LYS A 196 -16.82 -16.64 12.05
CA LYS A 196 -16.13 -17.71 11.32
C LYS A 196 -15.67 -17.17 9.97
N ILE A 197 -14.36 -17.00 9.82
CA ILE A 197 -13.75 -17.04 8.49
C ILE A 197 -14.00 -18.45 7.98
N LEU A 198 -14.86 -18.59 6.98
CA LEU A 198 -15.13 -19.90 6.41
C LEU A 198 -13.84 -20.43 5.80
N ALA A 199 -13.34 -21.54 6.32
CA ALA A 199 -12.48 -22.46 5.59
C ALA A 199 -13.29 -23.20 4.50
N HIS A 200 -14.20 -22.52 3.78
CA HIS A 200 -14.70 -23.05 2.52
C HIS A 200 -13.52 -22.98 1.55
N PRO A 201 -13.25 -23.99 0.70
CA PRO A 201 -12.14 -23.93 -0.26
C PRO A 201 -12.11 -22.65 -1.14
N GLN A 202 -13.25 -21.96 -1.25
CA GLN A 202 -13.45 -20.71 -2.00
C GLN A 202 -13.28 -19.42 -1.16
N VAL A 203 -13.22 -19.49 0.18
CA VAL A 203 -13.08 -18.37 1.13
C VAL A 203 -11.86 -18.54 2.05
N ALA A 204 -11.33 -19.77 2.17
CA ALA A 204 -10.21 -20.13 3.04
C ALA A 204 -8.89 -19.43 2.66
N ASN A 205 -8.73 -19.08 1.39
CA ASN A 205 -7.48 -18.49 0.86
C ASN A 205 -7.54 -16.96 0.73
N ASN A 206 -8.45 -16.29 1.44
CA ASN A 206 -9.63 -15.63 0.87
C ASN A 206 -10.37 -14.57 1.74
N PRO A 207 -9.81 -13.91 2.78
CA PRO A 207 -10.64 -13.26 3.82
C PRO A 207 -11.57 -12.13 3.34
N ASN A 208 -11.38 -11.51 2.16
CA ASN A 208 -12.31 -10.51 1.60
C ASN A 208 -13.11 -11.00 0.38
N PHE A 209 -13.10 -12.30 0.07
CA PHE A 209 -13.75 -12.78 -1.16
C PHE A 209 -15.28 -12.78 -1.05
N VAL A 210 -15.92 -12.04 -1.96
CA VAL A 210 -17.35 -12.12 -2.25
C VAL A 210 -17.51 -12.50 -3.74
N PRO A 211 -18.32 -13.52 -4.07
CA PRO A 211 -18.46 -14.01 -5.46
C PRO A 211 -19.17 -13.02 -6.41
N ILE A 212 -19.03 -13.21 -7.73
CA ILE A 212 -19.54 -12.32 -8.82
C ILE A 212 -20.96 -12.73 -9.31
N PRO A 213 -21.89 -11.79 -9.62
CA PRO A 213 -23.16 -12.05 -10.32
C PRO A 213 -23.06 -12.04 -11.86
N ILE A 214 -23.93 -12.81 -12.54
CA ILE A 214 -23.82 -13.24 -13.95
C ILE A 214 -24.21 -12.20 -15.02
N GLU A 215 -24.85 -11.08 -14.68
CA GLU A 215 -25.46 -10.22 -15.70
C GLU A 215 -24.54 -9.07 -16.14
N ALA A 216 -23.52 -9.39 -16.96
CA ALA A 216 -22.89 -8.53 -17.99
C ALA A 216 -21.43 -8.94 -18.23
N MET A 217 -21.16 -10.10 -18.85
CA MET A 217 -19.78 -10.48 -19.19
C MET A 217 -19.71 -11.21 -20.54
N SER A 218 -19.65 -10.46 -21.64
CA SER A 218 -19.27 -10.99 -22.95
C SER A 218 -17.89 -10.54 -23.44
N SER A 219 -17.12 -9.77 -22.66
CA SER A 219 -15.80 -9.29 -23.14
C SER A 219 -14.72 -8.92 -22.11
N LEU A 220 -14.96 -8.99 -20.79
CA LEU A 220 -13.94 -8.59 -19.78
C LEU A 220 -13.26 -9.78 -19.07
N ASN A 221 -11.95 -9.67 -18.93
CA ASN A 221 -11.06 -10.66 -18.30
C ASN A 221 -11.44 -10.85 -16.82
N LEU A 222 -11.96 -12.04 -16.45
CA LEU A 222 -12.63 -12.36 -15.17
C LEU A 222 -11.82 -12.12 -13.89
N ARG A 223 -10.49 -11.92 -13.96
CA ARG A 223 -9.63 -11.72 -12.77
C ARG A 223 -9.82 -10.37 -12.08
N LEU A 224 -10.53 -9.43 -12.71
CA LEU A 224 -10.67 -8.04 -12.30
C LEU A 224 -12.01 -7.69 -11.67
N LEU A 225 -12.82 -8.62 -11.18
CA LEU A 225 -14.11 -8.27 -10.58
C LEU A 225 -14.26 -8.87 -9.18
N THR A 226 -14.06 -8.03 -8.16
CA THR A 226 -14.38 -8.36 -6.76
C THR A 226 -15.34 -7.28 -6.28
N ILE A 227 -16.56 -7.66 -5.90
CA ILE A 227 -17.60 -6.74 -5.41
C ILE A 227 -17.70 -6.90 -3.89
N MET A 228 -17.37 -5.86 -3.13
CA MET A 228 -17.60 -5.83 -1.69
C MET A 228 -19.06 -5.47 -1.40
N LEU A 229 -19.78 -6.28 -0.62
CA LEU A 229 -21.13 -5.97 -0.11
C LEU A 229 -21.04 -5.47 1.34
N SER A 230 -21.45 -4.21 1.56
CA SER A 230 -21.75 -3.67 2.90
C SER A 230 -23.26 -3.78 3.15
N ALA A 231 -23.65 -4.42 4.25
CA ALA A 231 -25.04 -4.74 4.58
C ALA A 231 -25.89 -3.54 5.09
N SER A 232 -25.46 -2.29 4.94
CA SER A 232 -26.27 -1.15 5.42
C SER A 232 -26.22 0.13 4.59
N VAL A 233 -25.44 0.21 3.51
CA VAL A 233 -25.54 1.35 2.58
C VAL A 233 -25.22 0.82 1.19
N GLY A 234 -26.16 0.97 0.26
CA GLY A 234 -26.04 0.51 -1.13
C GLY A 234 -25.00 1.28 -1.95
N VAL A 235 -23.72 1.11 -1.62
CA VAL A 235 -22.60 1.61 -2.43
C VAL A 235 -21.83 0.43 -2.96
N ILE A 236 -22.00 0.19 -4.26
CA ILE A 236 -21.34 -0.84 -5.06
C ILE A 236 -19.99 -0.27 -5.47
N SER A 237 -18.92 -0.55 -4.72
CA SER A 237 -17.57 -0.29 -5.25
C SER A 237 -17.19 -1.45 -6.17
N CYS A 238 -17.66 -1.35 -7.41
CA CYS A 238 -17.29 -2.26 -8.50
C CYS A 238 -15.82 -2.00 -8.86
N LYS A 239 -15.05 -3.05 -9.19
CA LYS A 239 -13.70 -2.93 -9.75
C LYS A 239 -13.78 -2.51 -11.24
N LEU A 240 -14.59 -1.49 -11.51
CA LEU A 240 -14.81 -0.89 -12.81
C LEU A 240 -13.95 0.37 -12.87
N SER A 241 -12.86 0.32 -13.65
CA SER A 241 -12.17 1.52 -14.09
C SER A 241 -13.16 2.36 -14.90
N ILE A 242 -13.80 3.35 -14.26
CA ILE A 242 -14.33 4.52 -14.97
C ILE A 242 -13.28 5.60 -14.75
N LEU A 243 -12.45 5.84 -15.75
CA LEU A 243 -11.71 7.09 -15.86
C LEU A 243 -12.64 8.18 -16.42
N PRO A 244 -12.44 9.46 -16.11
CA PRO A 244 -12.67 10.50 -17.11
C PRO A 244 -11.71 10.36 -18.29
#